data_AF-A0A832K135-F1
#
_entry.id   AF-A0A832K135-F1
#
_cell.length_a   1.000
_cell.length_b   1.000
_cell.length_c   1.000
_cell.angle_alpha   90.00
_cell.angle_beta   90.00
_cell.angle_gamma   90.00
#
_symmetry.space_group_name_H-M   'P 1'
#
loop_
_entity.id
_entity.type
_entity.pdbx_description
1 polymer ?
#
loop_
_entity_poly.entity_id
_entity_poly.type
_entity_poly.pdbx_seq_one_letter_code
_entity_poly.pdbx_strand_id
1 'polypeptide(L)' 'MQLKVIDGGFQEGEWLHDRRNISDEEIEIWNERIRYLIAQGHTWLQDYLWDIKPRPPLTRVK' A
#
# COMPACT_ATOMS: atom_id res chain seq x y z
N MET A 1 -7.74 28.10 -25.92
CA MET A 1 -7.92 27.06 -24.88
C MET A 1 -6.54 26.58 -24.47
N GLN A 2 -6.05 26.96 -23.28
CA GLN A 2 -4.78 26.45 -22.76
C GLN A 2 -5.01 25.07 -22.16
N LEU A 3 -4.38 24.03 -22.73
CA LEU A 3 -4.34 22.70 -22.12
C LEU A 3 -3.50 22.79 -20.85
N LYS A 4 -4.15 22.69 -19.69
CA LYS A 4 -3.46 22.47 -18.40
C LYS A 4 -2.89 21.05 -18.45
N VAL A 5 -1.57 20.95 -18.60
CA VAL A 5 -0.85 19.71 -18.32
C VAL A 5 -1.08 19.44 -16.84
N ILE A 6 -1.85 18.41 -16.52
CA ILE A 6 -1.80 17.81 -15.18
C ILE A 6 -0.42 17.17 -15.13
N ASP A 7 0.45 17.66 -14.24
CA ASP A 7 1.75 17.04 -13.98
C ASP A 7 1.47 15.67 -13.34
N GLY A 8 1.17 14.69 -14.18
CA GLY A 8 0.89 13.30 -13.81
C GLY A 8 2.20 12.60 -13.47
N GLY A 9 2.84 13.05 -12.39
CA GLY A 9 4.00 12.37 -11.80
C GLY A 9 3.54 11.55 -10.60
N PHE A 10 4.12 10.35 -10.43
CA PHE A 10 4.04 9.65 -9.15
C PHE A 10 4.62 10.57 -8.07
N GLN A 11 3.78 11.00 -7.12
CA GLN A 11 4.20 11.81 -5.99
C GLN A 11 4.32 10.93 -4.76
N GLU A 12 5.53 10.89 -4.22
CA GLU A 12 5.82 10.03 -3.09
C GLU A 12 5.03 10.48 -1.84
N GLY A 13 4.31 9.56 -1.21
CA GLY A 13 3.44 9.78 -0.06
C GLY A 13 1.99 10.11 -0.38
N GLU A 14 1.58 10.23 -1.65
CA GLU A 14 0.20 10.60 -2.00
C GLU A 14 -0.66 9.45 -2.55
N TRP A 15 -0.03 8.34 -2.90
CA TRP A 15 -0.73 7.21 -3.51
C TRP A 15 -0.99 6.11 -2.48
N LEU A 16 -2.15 5.44 -2.56
CA LEU A 16 -2.48 4.29 -1.70
C LEU A 16 -1.51 3.12 -1.86
N HIS A 17 -0.87 3.03 -3.03
CA HIS A 17 0.18 2.04 -3.31
C HIS A 17 1.56 2.52 -2.88
N ASP A 18 1.69 3.78 -2.42
CA ASP A 18 2.93 4.26 -1.85
C ASP A 18 3.06 3.80 -0.40
N ARG A 19 4.05 2.94 -0.19
CA ARG A 19 4.39 2.39 1.11
C ARG A 19 5.06 3.40 2.06
N ARG A 20 5.16 4.67 1.68
CA ARG A 20 5.48 5.82 2.55
C ARG A 20 4.23 6.59 2.98
N ASN A 21 3.09 6.37 2.33
CA ASN A 21 1.81 7.00 2.68
C ASN A 21 1.12 6.25 3.84
N ILE A 22 1.36 4.95 3.95
CA ILE A 22 0.80 4.08 4.98
C ILE A 22 1.95 3.49 5.81
N SER A 23 1.86 3.63 7.12
CA SER A 23 2.80 3.06 8.10
C SER A 23 2.62 1.56 8.29
N ASP A 24 3.66 0.86 8.74
CA ASP A 24 3.56 -0.60 9.02
C ASP A 24 2.49 -0.91 10.09
N GLU A 25 2.27 0.01 11.05
CA GLU A 25 1.25 -0.11 12.09
C GLU A 25 -0.17 -0.03 11.52
N GLU A 26 -0.42 0.90 10.59
CA GLU A 26 -1.69 0.99 9.87
C GLU A 26 -1.96 -0.24 9.02
N ILE A 27 -0.93 -0.80 8.36
CA ILE A 27 -1.08 -2.04 7.60
C ILE A 27 -1.48 -3.20 8.53
N GLU A 28 -0.87 -3.29 9.72
CA GLU A 28 -1.23 -4.36 10.66
C GLU A 28 -2.67 -4.24 11.14
N ILE A 29 -3.14 -3.04 11.47
CA ILE A 29 -4.55 -2.78 11.83
C ILE A 29 -5.49 -3.23 10.70
N TRP A 30 -5.14 -2.96 9.44
CA TRP A 30 -5.92 -3.42 8.29
C TRP A 30 -5.89 -4.94 8.14
N ASN A 31 -4.72 -5.55 8.26
CA ASN A 31 -4.55 -7.00 8.20
C ASN A 31 -5.36 -7.71 9.29
N GLU A 32 -5.39 -7.20 10.52
CA GLU A 32 -6.22 -7.74 11.61
C GLU A 32 -7.71 -7.72 11.27
N ARG A 33 -8.21 -6.60 10.73
CA ARG A 33 -9.62 -6.48 10.29
C ARG A 33 -9.94 -7.47 9.17
N ILE A 34 -9.03 -7.61 8.21
CA ILE A 34 -9.18 -8.56 7.11
C ILE A 34 -9.21 -10.00 7.64
N ARG A 35 -8.31 -10.37 8.56
CA ARG A 35 -8.30 -11.69 9.21
C ARG A 35 -9.61 -11.97 9.96
N TYR A 36 -10.16 -10.97 10.65
CA TYR A 36 -11.47 -11.09 11.30
C TYR A 36 -12.58 -11.42 10.29
N LEU A 37 -12.64 -10.70 9.17
CA LEU A 37 -13.64 -10.95 8.12
C LEU A 37 -13.46 -12.32 7.45
N ILE A 38 -12.22 -12.76 7.24
CA ILE A 38 -11.92 -14.11 6.75
C ILE A 38 -12.46 -15.17 7.72
N ALA A 39 -12.27 -14.97 9.03
CA ALA A 39 -12.77 -15.89 10.05
C ALA A 39 -14.33 -15.94 10.08
N GLN A 40 -15.00 -14.90 9.61
CA GLN A 40 -16.46 -14.88 9.42
C GLN A 40 -16.95 -15.55 8.13
N GLY A 41 -16.03 -16.07 7.29
CA GLY A 41 -16.36 -16.79 6.07
C GLY A 41 -16.10 -16.02 4.77
N HIS A 42 -15.57 -14.79 4.84
CA HIS A 42 -15.16 -14.03 3.65
C HIS A 42 -13.76 -14.42 3.18
N THR A 43 -13.58 -15.70 2.83
CA THR A 43 -12.25 -16.28 2.51
C THR A 43 -11.57 -15.66 1.29
N TRP A 44 -12.34 -15.07 0.36
CA TRP A 44 -11.81 -14.34 -0.80
C TRP A 44 -10.96 -13.12 -0.41
N LEU A 45 -11.06 -12.64 0.82
CA LEU A 45 -10.25 -11.53 1.33
C LEU A 45 -8.79 -11.94 1.64
N GLN A 46 -8.43 -13.23 1.58
CA GLN A 46 -7.05 -13.70 1.75
C GLN A 46 -6.07 -12.96 0.81
N ASP A 47 -6.49 -12.70 -0.43
CA ASP A 47 -5.66 -12.04 -1.45
C ASP A 47 -5.39 -10.55 -1.16
N TYR A 48 -6.09 -9.99 -0.16
CA TYR A 48 -5.98 -8.58 0.24
C TYR A 48 -5.11 -8.40 1.49
N LEU A 49 -4.58 -9.48 2.08
CA LEU A 49 -3.61 -9.37 3.16
C LEU A 49 -2.28 -8.83 2.62
N TRP A 50 -1.83 -7.71 3.18
CA TRP A 50 -0.55 -7.14 2.81
C TRP A 50 0.61 -7.95 3.38
N ASP A 51 1.45 -8.49 2.50
CA ASP A 51 2.75 -9.08 2.86
C ASP A 51 3.82 -7.98 2.96
N ILE A 52 4.02 -7.46 4.17
CA ILE A 52 4.99 -6.41 4.50
C ILE A 52 6.42 -7.01 4.48
N LYS A 53 7.02 -7.15 3.30
CA LYS A 53 8.44 -7.55 3.22
C LYS A 53 9.34 -6.42 3.74
N PRO A 54 10.36 -6.70 4.58
CA PRO A 54 11.28 -5.67 5.06
C PRO A 54 11.93 -4.94 3.89
N ARG A 55 12.11 -3.62 4.01
CA ARG A 55 12.70 -2.81 2.94
C ARG A 55 14.11 -3.33 2.63
N PRO A 56 14.41 -3.70 1.38
CA PRO A 56 15.80 -3.86 0.99
C PRO A 56 16.49 -2.50 1.13
N PRO A 57 17.76 -2.46 1.58
CA PRO A 57 18.51 -1.22 1.64
C PRO A 57 18.56 -0.61 0.23
N LEU A 58 18.30 0.70 0.14
CA LEU A 58 18.44 1.45 -1.12
C LEU A 58 19.91 1.34 -1.56
N THR A 59 20.16 0.58 -2.63
CA THR A 59 21.47 0.50 -3.26
C THR A 59 21.49 1.46 -4.44
N ARG A 60 22.43 2.41 -4.42
CA ARG A 60 22.64 3.30 -5.55
C ARG A 60 23.26 2.49 -6.68
N VAL A 61 22.48 2.19 -7.72
CA VAL A 61 23.00 1.64 -8.96
C VAL A 61 23.87 2.72 -9.61
N LYS A 62 25.17 2.42 -9.79
CA LYS A 62 26.12 3.27 -10.52
C LYS A 62 26.09 2.94 -12.00
#